data_AF-A0A381Z5K5-F1
#
_entry.id   AF-A0A381Z5K5-F1
#
_cell.length_a   1.000
_cell.length_b   1.000
_cell.length_c   1.000
_cell.angle_alpha   90.00
_cell.angle_beta   90.00
_cell.angle_gamma   90.00
#
_symmetry.space_group_name_H-M   'P 1'
#
loop_
_entity.id
_entity.type
_entity.pdbx_description
1 polymer ?
#
loop_
_entity_poly.entity_id
_entity_poly.type
_entity_poly.pdbx_seq_one_letter_code
_entity_poly.pdbx_strand_id
1 'polypeptide(L)'
;MAKIRSAVGCGVRQDSMYGIRHEYITGKLTSRNYKEYAIVRASVYIWIQRYRVREGGVKKKIEYDVIFHPRGNGYLRPKAFLTLKDAIEYANNFADHEGEYPAEHDAPWHIGVLIR
;
A
#
# COMPACT_ATOMS: atom_id res chain seq x y z
N MET A 1 -22.52 -11.38 10.95
CA MET A 1 -22.33 -11.53 9.48
C MET A 1 -20.88 -11.18 9.14
N ALA A 2 -20.18 -12.03 8.40
CA ALA A 2 -18.76 -11.81 8.10
C ALA A 2 -18.57 -10.73 7.01
N LYS A 3 -17.68 -9.77 7.24
CA LYS A 3 -17.22 -8.79 6.24
C LYS A 3 -16.13 -9.45 5.41
N ILE A 4 -16.40 -9.71 4.13
CA ILE A 4 -15.41 -10.29 3.21
C ILE A 4 -14.81 -9.15 2.38
N ARG A 5 -13.49 -8.98 2.45
CA ARG A 5 -12.74 -8.00 1.64
C ARG A 5 -11.93 -8.75 0.60
N SER A 6 -12.05 -8.36 -0.67
CA SER A 6 -11.26 -8.91 -1.77
C SER A 6 -10.53 -7.77 -2.45
N ALA A 7 -9.20 -7.85 -2.55
CA ALA A 7 -8.41 -6.87 -3.28
C ALA A 7 -8.82 -6.88 -4.78
N VAL A 8 -8.86 -5.71 -5.41
CA VAL A 8 -9.31 -5.55 -6.80
C VAL A 8 -8.24 -4.89 -7.62
N GLY A 9 -7.70 -5.65 -8.59
CA GLY A 9 -6.69 -5.14 -9.52
C GLY A 9 -5.34 -4.91 -8.85
N CYS A 10 -4.99 -5.73 -7.85
CA CYS A 10 -3.66 -5.74 -7.27
C CYS A 10 -2.89 -7.00 -7.61
N GLY A 11 -1.57 -6.86 -7.56
CA GLY A 11 -0.61 -7.71 -8.24
C GLY A 11 -0.06 -6.88 -9.39
N VAL A 12 1.06 -6.20 -9.23
CA VAL A 12 2.38 -6.83 -9.01
C VAL A 12 3.49 -5.77 -8.80
N ARG A 13 3.25 -4.50 -9.18
CA ARG A 13 4.33 -3.52 -9.38
C ARG A 13 4.77 -2.75 -8.14
N GLN A 14 3.81 -2.27 -7.36
CA GLN A 14 4.04 -1.45 -6.17
C GLN A 14 3.75 -2.18 -4.85
N ASP A 15 3.39 -3.46 -4.91
CA ASP A 15 3.13 -4.25 -3.71
C ASP A 15 4.47 -4.73 -3.15
N SER A 16 4.78 -4.33 -1.91
CA SER A 16 6.04 -4.70 -1.24
C SER A 16 6.23 -6.22 -1.12
N MET A 17 5.16 -7.01 -1.22
CA MET A 17 5.23 -8.47 -1.23
C MET A 17 6.14 -9.01 -2.35
N TYR A 18 6.19 -8.33 -3.49
CA TYR A 18 6.95 -8.75 -4.69
C TYR A 18 8.27 -7.99 -4.88
N GLY A 19 8.69 -7.23 -3.87
CA GLY A 19 9.86 -6.36 -3.94
C GLY A 19 9.49 -4.94 -4.38
N ILE A 20 10.28 -3.97 -3.92
CA ILE A 20 10.08 -2.56 -4.20
C ILE A 20 10.91 -2.19 -5.43
N ARG A 21 10.32 -1.54 -6.42
CA ARG A 21 11.06 -1.03 -7.58
C ARG A 21 10.90 0.48 -7.63
N HIS A 22 12.02 1.20 -7.69
CA HIS A 22 11.99 2.67 -7.66
C HIS A 22 11.38 3.27 -8.92
N GLU A 23 11.38 2.53 -10.03
CA GLU A 23 10.70 2.92 -11.28
C GLU A 23 9.18 3.16 -11.10
N TYR A 24 8.57 2.56 -10.08
CA TYR A 24 7.16 2.75 -9.73
C TYR A 24 6.96 3.67 -8.51
N ILE A 25 7.99 4.40 -8.10
CA ILE A 25 7.86 5.47 -7.11
C ILE A 25 7.61 6.78 -7.86
N THR A 26 6.52 7.45 -7.49
CA THR A 26 6.18 8.78 -7.99
C THR A 26 6.22 9.78 -6.84
N GLY A 27 6.35 11.06 -7.15
CA GLY A 27 6.31 12.11 -6.14
C GLY A 27 4.90 12.38 -5.59
N LYS A 28 3.83 12.01 -6.33
CA LYS A 28 2.45 12.23 -5.88
C LYS A 28 1.46 11.22 -6.44
N LEU A 29 0.59 10.69 -5.58
CA LEU A 29 -0.53 9.85 -6.01
C LEU A 29 -1.67 10.70 -6.57
N THR A 30 -2.30 10.18 -7.62
CA THR A 30 -3.44 10.74 -8.33
C THR A 30 -4.43 9.63 -8.64
N SER A 31 -5.66 9.99 -9.02
CA SER A 31 -6.68 8.99 -9.39
C SER A 31 -6.32 8.16 -10.62
N ARG A 32 -5.31 8.58 -11.39
CA ARG A 32 -4.85 7.89 -12.60
C ARG A 32 -3.69 6.93 -12.33
N ASN A 33 -2.80 7.23 -11.38
CA ASN A 33 -1.56 6.48 -11.15
C ASN A 33 -1.56 5.62 -9.86
N TYR A 34 -2.52 5.82 -8.94
CA TYR A 34 -2.52 5.14 -7.62
C TYR A 34 -2.52 3.60 -7.66
N LYS A 35 -2.90 3.01 -8.80
CA LYS A 35 -2.95 1.55 -9.00
C LYS A 35 -1.62 0.94 -9.39
N GLU A 36 -0.68 1.74 -9.86
CA GLU A 36 0.59 1.26 -10.42
C GLU A 36 1.79 1.83 -9.68
N TYR A 37 1.62 2.97 -9.02
CA TYR A 37 2.68 3.70 -8.36
C TYR A 37 2.48 3.77 -6.85
N ALA A 38 3.60 3.89 -6.14
CA ALA A 38 3.68 4.24 -4.73
C ALA A 38 4.35 5.62 -4.57
N ILE A 39 4.25 6.16 -3.36
CA ILE A 39 4.97 7.38 -2.96
C ILE A 39 5.84 7.06 -1.75
N VAL A 40 6.85 7.90 -1.51
CA VAL A 40 7.64 7.86 -0.27
C VAL A 40 7.40 9.15 0.51
N ARG A 41 7.06 9.02 1.78
CA ARG A 41 6.87 10.15 2.72
C ARG A 41 7.48 9.80 4.06
N ALA A 42 8.35 10.65 4.60
CA ALA A 42 9.11 10.39 5.83
C ALA A 42 9.76 8.98 5.85
N SER A 43 10.38 8.56 4.75
CA SER A 43 11.00 7.24 4.57
C SER A 43 10.04 6.04 4.69
N VAL A 44 8.73 6.29 4.56
CA VAL A 44 7.68 5.28 4.50
C VAL A 44 7.24 5.12 3.06
N TYR A 45 7.25 3.88 2.57
CA TYR A 45 6.71 3.52 1.27
C TYR A 45 5.20 3.32 1.38
N ILE A 46 4.43 4.07 0.60
CA ILE A 46 2.97 4.18 0.75
C ILE A 46 2.30 3.93 -0.59
N TRP A 47 1.31 3.05 -0.61
CA TRP A 47 0.47 2.82 -1.78
C TRP A 47 -0.99 2.64 -1.39
N ILE A 48 -1.88 2.75 -2.37
CA ILE A 48 -3.33 2.64 -2.15
C ILE A 48 -3.83 1.33 -2.74
N GLN A 49 -4.43 0.53 -1.87
CA GLN A 49 -5.05 -0.74 -2.21
C GLN A 49 -6.56 -0.59 -2.35
N ARG A 50 -7.09 -0.92 -3.53
CA ARG A 50 -8.54 -0.98 -3.74
C ARG A 50 -9.09 -2.33 -3.29
N TYR A 51 -10.14 -2.32 -2.48
CA TYR A 51 -10.87 -3.49 -2.03
C TYR A 51 -12.34 -3.44 -2.47
N ARG A 52 -12.87 -4.60 -2.89
CA ARG A 52 -14.31 -4.87 -2.96
C ARG A 52 -14.70 -5.54 -1.66
N VAL A 53 -15.64 -4.91 -0.97
CA VAL A 53 -16.16 -5.39 0.30
C VAL A 53 -17.57 -5.92 0.11
N ARG A 54 -17.82 -7.13 0.59
CA ARG A 54 -19.15 -7.73 0.68
C ARG A 54 -19.57 -7.80 2.13
N GLU A 55 -20.74 -7.23 2.41
CA GLU A 55 -21.35 -7.21 3.73
C GLU A 55 -22.76 -7.81 3.61
N GLY A 56 -23.06 -8.84 4.40
CA GLY A 56 -24.40 -9.44 4.46
C GLY A 56 -24.92 -10.05 3.15
N GLY A 57 -24.04 -10.48 2.24
CA GLY A 57 -24.42 -11.20 1.01
C GLY A 57 -24.92 -10.35 -0.17
N VAL A 58 -25.24 -9.06 0.02
CA VAL A 58 -26.01 -8.30 -0.99
C VAL A 58 -25.32 -7.03 -1.51
N LYS A 59 -24.55 -6.27 -0.71
CA LYS A 59 -23.95 -5.00 -1.18
C LYS A 59 -22.43 -5.09 -1.34
N LYS A 60 -21.98 -4.89 -2.58
CA LYS A 60 -20.57 -4.68 -2.95
C LYS A 60 -20.25 -3.19 -2.73
N LYS A 61 -19.50 -2.86 -1.68
CA LYS A 61 -18.92 -1.53 -1.49
C LYS A 61 -17.48 -1.54 -1.98
N ILE A 62 -17.00 -0.39 -2.44
CA ILE A 62 -15.58 -0.21 -2.74
C ILE A 62 -14.98 0.54 -1.55
N GLU A 63 -13.88 0.00 -1.02
CA GLU A 63 -13.06 0.65 0.00
C GLU A 63 -11.63 0.80 -0.55
N TYR A 64 -10.91 1.78 -0.04
CA TYR A 64 -9.54 2.11 -0.41
C TYR A 64 -8.71 2.11 0.86
N ASP A 65 -7.71 1.23 0.95
CA ASP A 65 -6.80 1.21 2.09
C ASP A 65 -5.49 1.86 1.67
N VAL A 66 -5.02 2.80 2.47
CA VAL A 66 -3.65 3.28 2.38
C VAL A 66 -2.79 2.29 3.16
N ILE A 67 -1.87 1.62 2.46
CA ILE A 67 -0.93 0.67 3.03
C ILE A 67 0.41 1.36 3.21
N PHE A 68 1.09 1.01 4.30
CA PHE A 68 2.36 1.58 4.71
C PHE A 68 3.38 0.47 4.83
N HIS A 69 4.56 0.71 4.27
CA HIS A 69 5.75 -0.10 4.46
C HIS A 69 6.86 0.83 4.93
N PRO A 70 6.98 1.06 6.24
CA PRO A 70 8.07 1.86 6.79
C PRO A 70 9.38 1.11 6.62
N ARG A 71 10.49 1.85 6.49
CA ARG A 71 11.81 1.24 6.45
C ARG A 71 12.11 0.45 7.73
N GLY A 72 12.68 -0.74 7.58
CA GLY A 72 13.02 -1.65 8.69
C GLY A 72 11.82 -2.46 9.20
N ASN A 73 11.87 -2.91 10.46
CA ASN A 73 10.87 -3.80 11.05
C ASN A 73 9.60 -3.08 11.57
N GLY A 74 9.33 -1.87 11.07
CA GLY A 74 8.16 -1.11 11.47
C GLY A 74 6.88 -1.70 10.87
N TYR A 75 5.82 -1.79 11.67
CA TYR A 75 4.49 -2.11 11.17
C TYR A 75 3.54 -0.94 11.41
N LEU A 76 3.07 -0.33 10.32
CA LEU A 76 2.04 0.70 10.36
C LEU A 76 0.72 0.09 9.91
N ARG A 77 -0.32 0.28 10.73
CA ARG A 77 -1.65 -0.26 10.40
C ARG A 77 -2.20 0.41 9.14
N PRO A 78 -2.66 -0.37 8.14
CA PRO A 78 -3.35 0.18 6.99
C PRO A 78 -4.57 0.99 7.42
N LYS A 79 -4.84 2.09 6.71
CA LYS A 79 -5.97 2.96 7.01
C LYS A 79 -7.00 2.89 5.89
N ALA A 80 -8.22 2.50 6.24
CA ALA A 80 -9.32 2.33 5.29
C ALA A 80 -10.09 3.64 5.05
N PHE A 81 -10.45 3.88 3.80
CA PHE A 81 -11.22 5.03 3.33
C PHE A 81 -12.36 4.56 2.42
N LEU A 82 -13.46 5.32 2.44
CA LEU A 82 -14.62 5.06 1.59
C LEU A 82 -14.46 5.68 0.19
N THR A 83 -13.69 6.77 0.08
CA THR A 83 -13.45 7.45 -1.20
C THR A 83 -11.97 7.41 -1.57
N LEU A 84 -11.72 7.35 -2.88
CA LEU A 84 -10.35 7.41 -3.42
C LEU A 84 -9.70 8.77 -3.15
N LYS A 85 -10.50 9.84 -3.19
CA LYS A 85 -10.00 11.22 -3.00
C LYS A 85 -9.40 11.37 -1.60
N ASP A 86 -10.12 10.92 -0.58
CA ASP A 86 -9.65 11.00 0.80
C ASP A 86 -8.39 10.14 1.02
N ALA A 87 -8.34 8.95 0.41
CA ALA A 87 -7.17 8.08 0.49
C ALA A 87 -5.93 8.72 -0.16
N ILE A 88 -6.09 9.35 -1.33
CA ILE A 88 -5.01 10.05 -2.04
C ILE A 88 -4.54 11.27 -1.25
N GLU A 89 -5.47 12.07 -0.75
CA GLU A 89 -5.16 13.25 0.04
C GLU A 89 -4.41 12.87 1.31
N TYR A 90 -4.87 11.83 2.01
CA TYR A 90 -4.20 11.30 3.20
C TYR A 90 -2.80 10.77 2.90
N ALA A 91 -2.63 9.98 1.83
CA ALA A 91 -1.33 9.43 1.46
C ALA A 91 -0.33 10.55 1.09
N ASN A 92 -0.76 11.51 0.26
CA ASN A 92 0.11 12.60 -0.20
C ASN A 92 0.50 13.57 0.93
N ASN A 93 -0.39 13.81 1.88
CA ASN A 93 -0.19 14.70 3.03
C ASN A 93 0.33 13.94 4.27
N PHE A 94 0.85 12.73 4.11
CA PHE A 94 1.39 11.95 5.23
C PHE A 94 2.60 12.64 5.89
N ALA A 95 3.43 13.29 5.07
CA ALA A 95 4.52 14.16 5.51
C ALA A 95 4.83 15.21 4.43
N ASP A 96 5.41 16.34 4.84
CA ASP A 96 5.74 17.44 3.93
C ASP A 96 7.07 17.22 3.17
N HIS A 97 7.82 16.19 3.55
CA HIS A 97 9.10 15.86 2.94
C HIS A 97 9.14 14.40 2.47
N GLU A 98 9.93 14.18 1.42
CA GLU A 98 10.38 12.86 1.05
C GLU A 98 11.54 12.48 1.97
N GLY A 99 11.50 11.26 2.48
CA GLY A 99 12.62 10.73 3.26
C GLY A 99 13.56 9.92 2.37
N GLU A 100 14.33 9.04 3.00
CA GLU A 100 15.14 8.08 2.26
C GLU A 100 14.25 7.05 1.56
N TYR A 101 14.60 6.74 0.32
CA TYR A 101 13.89 5.73 -0.44
C TYR A 101 14.18 4.35 0.15
N PRO A 102 13.18 3.46 0.26
CA PRO A 102 13.39 2.08 0.72
C PRO A 102 14.36 1.37 -0.22
N ALA A 103 15.16 0.41 0.24
CA ALA A 103 16.00 -0.35 -0.69
C ALA A 103 15.12 -1.19 -1.64
N GLU A 104 15.48 -1.27 -2.92
CA GLU A 104 14.71 -2.10 -3.90
C GLU A 104 14.69 -3.58 -3.51
N HIS A 105 15.73 -4.01 -2.81
CA HIS A 105 15.94 -5.39 -2.35
C HIS A 105 15.77 -5.57 -0.84
N ASP A 106 15.13 -4.64 -0.12
CA ASP A 106 14.71 -4.89 1.28
C ASP A 106 13.57 -5.91 1.26
N ALA A 107 13.92 -7.18 1.07
CA ALA A 107 13.00 -8.29 1.13
C ALA A 107 12.54 -8.46 2.60
N PRO A 108 11.23 -8.55 2.87
CA PRO A 108 10.75 -8.90 4.22
C PRO A 108 10.91 -10.39 4.54
N TRP A 109 11.45 -11.20 3.62
CA TRP A 109 11.50 -12.65 3.75
C TRP A 109 12.88 -13.13 4.19
N HIS A 110 13.04 -13.38 5.49
CA HIS A 110 14.05 -14.32 5.95
C HIS A 110 13.67 -15.72 5.44
N ILE A 111 14.47 -16.31 4.54
CA ILE A 111 14.55 -17.77 4.47
C ILE A 111 15.17 -18.17 5.81
N GLY A 112 14.36 -18.67 6.73
CA GLY A 112 14.87 -19.39 7.89
C GLY A 112 15.64 -20.59 7.36
N VAL A 113 16.96 -20.49 7.26
CA VAL A 113 17.81 -21.66 7.07
C VAL A 113 17.56 -22.51 8.30
N LEU A 114 16.90 -23.66 8.12
CA LEU A 114 16.83 -24.71 9.12
C LEU A 114 18.28 -25.10 9.42
N ILE A 115 18.80 -24.60 10.54
CA ILE A 115 20.06 -25.10 11.11
C ILE A 115 19.78 -26.56 11.44
N ARG A 116 20.48 -27.45 10.76
CA ARG A 116 20.35 -28.90 10.87
C ARG A 116 21.36 -29.43 11.86
#